data_AF-A0A2E5BYT9-F1
#
_entry.id   AF-A0A2E5BYT9-F1
#
_cell.length_a   1.000
_cell.length_b   1.000
_cell.length_c   1.000
_cell.angle_alpha   90.00
_cell.angle_beta   90.00
_cell.angle_gamma   90.00
#
_symmetry.space_group_name_H-M   'P 1'
#
loop_
_entity.id
_entity.type
_entity.pdbx_description
1 polymer ?
#
loop_
_entity_poly.entity_id
_entity_poly.type
_entity_poly.pdbx_seq_one_letter_code
_entity_poly.pdbx_strand_id
1 'polypeptide(L)' 'MNNQIILYTRPDCSYSDALKSDLLEQSIDFEEIDLSINPEKISVLEELTGGERITPVLVNGDTVQIGYYGVG' A
#
# COMPACT_ATOMS: atom_id res chain seq x y z
N MET A 1 -9.77 -19.32 0.87
CA MET A 1 -10.06 -17.90 1.13
C MET A 1 -8.79 -17.17 0.75
N ASN A 2 -8.86 -16.34 -0.29
CA ASN A 2 -7.69 -15.71 -0.87
C ASN A 2 -7.67 -14.30 -0.27
N ASN A 3 -6.95 -14.13 0.83
CA ASN A 3 -6.63 -12.81 1.37
C ASN A 3 -5.68 -12.15 0.36
N GLN A 4 -6.24 -11.51 -0.68
CA GLN A 4 -5.46 -10.74 -1.64
C GLN A 4 -4.93 -9.52 -0.91
N ILE A 5 -3.61 -9.47 -0.76
CA ILE A 5 -2.91 -8.34 -0.17
C ILE A 5 -2.67 -7.35 -1.29
N ILE A 6 -3.05 -6.10 -1.10
CA ILE A 6 -2.82 -5.03 -2.08
C ILE A 6 -1.89 -4.03 -1.43
N LEU A 7 -0.75 -3.79 -2.08
CA LEU A 7 0.23 -2.80 -1.67
C LEU A 7 0.14 -1.60 -2.60
N TYR A 8 -0.32 -0.48 -2.08
CA TYR A 8 -0.29 0.79 -2.79
C TYR A 8 1.08 1.44 -2.59
N THR A 9 1.80 1.59 -3.70
CA THR A 9 3.13 2.19 -3.73
C THR A 9 3.13 3.48 -4.54
N ARG A 10 4.18 4.27 -4.35
CA ARG A 10 4.46 5.45 -5.17
C ARG A 10 5.96 5.53 -5.47
N PRO A 11 6.36 5.86 -6.71
CA PRO A 11 7.77 5.90 -7.11
C PRO A 11 8.52 7.05 -6.42
N ASP A 12 7.81 8.02 -5.86
CA ASP A 12 8.37 9.18 -5.14
C ASP A 12 8.59 8.90 -3.64
N CYS A 13 8.42 7.65 -3.18
CA CYS A 13 8.42 7.32 -1.75
C CYS A 13 9.36 6.16 -1.40
N SER A 14 10.49 6.46 -0.74
CA SER A 14 11.47 5.45 -0.30
C SER A 14 10.91 4.40 0.65
N TYR A 15 9.88 4.72 1.44
CA TYR A 15 9.21 3.76 2.33
C TYR A 15 8.43 2.68 1.57
N SER A 16 7.91 3.00 0.38
CA SER A 16 7.21 2.01 -0.44
C SER A 16 8.16 0.91 -0.92
N ASP A 17 9.38 1.30 -1.30
CA ASP A 17 10.43 0.37 -1.74
C ASP A 17 10.90 -0.55 -0.60
N ALA A 18 11.04 0.00 0.61
CA ALA A 18 11.40 -0.76 1.80
C ALA A 18 10.31 -1.79 2.17
N LEU A 19 9.03 -1.39 2.21
CA LEU A 19 7.92 -2.30 2.53
C LEU A 19 7.75 -3.38 1.46
N LYS A 20 7.88 -3.01 0.18
CA LYS A 20 7.85 -3.96 -0.93
C LYS A 20 8.94 -5.02 -0.80
N SER A 21 10.17 -4.59 -0.53
CA SER A 21 11.32 -5.49 -0.37
C SER A 21 11.10 -6.45 0.81
N ASP A 22 10.59 -5.96 1.93
CA ASP A 22 10.26 -6.77 3.10
C ASP A 22 9.20 -7.85 2.79
N LEU A 23 8.12 -7.48 2.10
CA LEU A 23 7.08 -8.43 1.69
C LEU A 23 7.60 -9.49 0.71
N LEU A 24 8.47 -9.09 -0.23
CA LEU A 24 9.13 -10.02 -1.15
C LEU A 24 10.08 -10.97 -0.42
N GLU A 25 10.85 -10.46 0.55
CA GLU A 25 11.77 -11.25 1.36
C GLU A 25 11.02 -12.25 2.24
N GLN A 26 9.85 -11.87 2.75
CA GLN A 26 8.94 -12.74 3.47
C GLN A 26 8.16 -13.72 2.56
N SER A 27 8.33 -13.66 1.23
CA SER A 27 7.55 -14.44 0.25
C SER A 27 6.03 -14.31 0.45
N ILE A 28 5.60 -13.10 0.78
CA ILE A 28 4.18 -12.77 0.92
C ILE A 28 3.65 -12.45 -0.48
N ASP A 29 2.52 -13.06 -0.84
CA ASP A 29 1.85 -12.79 -2.11
C ASP A 29 1.04 -11.48 -1.98
N PHE A 30 1.43 -10.46 -2.76
CA PHE A 30 0.75 -9.16 -2.77
C PHE A 30 0.67 -8.58 -4.19
N GLU A 31 -0.39 -7.83 -4.43
CA GLU A 31 -0.62 -7.05 -5.64
C GLU A 31 -0.09 -5.63 -5.44
N GLU A 32 0.99 -5.29 -6.15
CA GLU A 32 1.48 -3.93 -6.18
C GLU A 32 0.62 -3.06 -7.10
N ILE A 33 0.12 -1.95 -6.55
CA ILE A 33 -0.57 -0.91 -7.29
C ILE A 33 0.22 0.38 -7.19
N ASP A 34 0.79 0.80 -8.31
CA ASP A 34 1.48 2.07 -8.42
C ASP A 34 0.48 3.20 -8.67
N LEU A 35 0.39 4.15 -7.73
CA LEU A 35 -0.57 5.25 -7.80
C LEU A 35 -0.21 6.29 -8.88
N SER A 36 1.04 6.30 -9.35
CA SER A 36 1.47 7.19 -10.43
C SER A 36 0.91 6.73 -11.78
N ILE A 37 0.71 5.43 -11.96
CA ILE A 37 0.08 4.84 -13.15
C ILE A 37 -1.43 4.63 -12.98
N ASN A 38 -1.92 4.40 -11.75
CA ASN A 38 -3.33 4.18 -11.43
C ASN A 38 -3.89 5.31 -10.55
N PRO A 39 -4.05 6.54 -11.10
CA PRO A 39 -4.59 7.66 -10.33
C PRO A 39 -6.03 7.43 -9.85
N GLU A 40 -6.79 6.54 -10.50
CA GLU A 40 -8.13 6.12 -10.07
C GLU A 40 -8.14 5.47 -8.67
N LYS A 41 -7.02 4.85 -8.27
CA LYS A 41 -6.85 4.20 -6.97
C LYS A 41 -6.51 5.19 -5.86
N ILE A 42 -6.15 6.43 -6.21
CA ILE A 42 -5.91 7.49 -5.23
C ILE A 42 -7.20 7.78 -4.45
N SER A 43 -8.36 7.80 -5.12
CA SER A 43 -9.65 8.00 -4.44
C SER A 43 -9.91 6.89 -3.41
N VAL A 44 -9.59 5.64 -3.74
CA VAL A 44 -9.70 4.51 -2.81
C VAL A 44 -8.78 4.71 -1.61
N LEU A 45 -7.54 5.14 -1.86
CA LEU A 45 -6.58 5.42 -0.80
C LEU A 45 -7.06 6.56 0.12
N GLU A 46 -7.58 7.65 -0.45
CA GLU A 46 -8.19 8.75 0.30
C GLU A 46 -9.38 8.26 1.14
N GLU A 47 -10.23 7.38 0.62
CA GLU A 47 -11.31 6.78 1.42
C GLU A 47 -10.79 5.89 2.56
N LEU A 48 -9.71 5.15 2.33
CA LEU A 48 -9.10 4.26 3.32
C LEU A 48 -8.37 5.02 4.42
N THR A 49 -7.73 6.13 4.10
CA THR A 49 -6.95 6.97 5.03
C THR A 49 -7.74 8.12 5.63
N GLY A 50 -8.99 8.33 5.20
CA GLY A 50 -9.82 9.45 5.67
C GLY A 50 -9.48 10.81 5.02
N GLY A 51 -8.89 10.79 3.83
CA GLY A 51 -8.58 11.96 3.00
C GLY A 51 -7.09 12.23 2.84
N GLU A 52 -6.23 11.40 3.43
CA GLU A 52 -4.79 11.62 3.43
C GLU A 52 -4.08 10.78 2.36
N ARG A 53 -3.26 11.41 1.52
CA ARG A 53 -2.49 10.71 0.48
C ARG A 53 -1.19 10.16 1.04
N ILE A 54 -1.30 9.26 2.01
CA ILE A 54 -0.17 8.65 2.70
C ILE A 54 0.22 7.37 1.97
N THR A 55 1.51 7.15 1.74
CA THR A 55 2.04 5.91 1.16
C THR A 55 3.26 5.46 1.97
N PRO A 56 3.50 4.14 2.10
CA PRO A 56 2.76 3.03 1.51
C PRO A 56 1.45 2.69 2.27
N VAL A 57 0.47 2.09 1.57
CA VAL A 57 -0.75 1.54 2.20
C VAL A 57 -0.87 0.07 1.85
N LEU A 58 -1.02 -0.77 2.86
CA LEU A 58 -1.22 -2.20 2.72
C LEU A 58 -2.66 -2.56 3.07
N VAL A 59 -3.37 -3.16 2.14
CA VAL A 59 -4.73 -3.67 2.35
C VAL A 59 -4.68 -5.18 2.35
N ASN A 60 -5.09 -5.80 3.44
CA ASN A 60 -5.09 -7.25 3.63
C ASN A 60 -6.51 -7.71 3.99
N GLY A 61 -7.32 -7.96 2.96
CA GLY A 61 -8.74 -8.27 3.12
C GLY A 61 -9.46 -7.15 3.89
N ASP A 62 -9.87 -7.43 5.11
CA ASP A 62 -10.58 -6.50 6.00
C ASP A 62 -9.65 -5.56 6.79
N THR A 63 -8.33 -5.82 6.79
CA THR A 63 -7.36 -5.00 7.53
C THR A 63 -6.67 -4.01 6.61
N VAL A 64 -6.73 -2.72 6.96
CA VAL A 64 -6.02 -1.65 6.25
C VAL A 64 -4.91 -1.15 7.15
N GLN A 65 -3.69 -1.13 6.63
CA GLN A 65 -2.51 -0.65 7.31
C GLN A 65 -1.93 0.53 6.54
N ILE A 66 -1.87 1.68 7.20
CA ILE A 66 -1.48 2.95 6.58
C ILE A 66 -0.09 3.32 7.09
N GLY A 67 0.84 3.56 6.15
CA GLY A 67 2.22 3.94 6.44
C GLY A 67 3.13 2.78 6.84
N TYR A 68 4.44 3.02 6.80
CA TYR A 68 5.44 2.13 7.39
C TYR A 68 5.57 2.49 8.87
N TYR A 69 5.15 1.60 9.78
CA TYR A 69 5.20 1.80 11.24
C TYR A 69 4.28 2.88 11.85
N GLY A 70 3.24 3.34 11.15
CA GLY A 70 2.21 4.23 11.74
C GLY A 70 2.69 5.64 12.09
N VAL A 71 3.81 6.08 11.50
CA VAL A 71 4.29 7.47 11.55
C VAL A 71 4.16 8.08 10.16
N GLY A 72 3.05 8.80 9.97
CA GLY A 72 2.89 9.81 8.91
C GLY A 72 3.42 11.15 9.37
#